data_AF-A0AB37H0E4-F1
#
_entry.id   AF-A0AB37H0E4-F1
#
_cell.length_a   1.000
_cell.length_b   1.000
_cell.length_c   1.000
_cell.angle_alpha   90.00
_cell.angle_beta   90.00
_cell.angle_gamma   90.00
#
_symmetry.space_group_name_H-M   'P 1'
#
loop_
_entity.id
_entity.type
_entity.pdbx_description
1 polymer ?
#
loop_
_entity_poly.entity_id
_entity_poly.type
_entity_poly.pdbx_seq_one_letter_code
_entity_poly.pdbx_strand_id
1 'polypeptide(L)'
;MDRKKSKLNWDFVFLFILFSLILVDLLIFAGVIKSFFGKIDTTLYSACIAFIGAIIGGGITYYGVKKTIKANEDLNYKNELPEKILSIEEVINNVREVYEKQIPIMKIRIREEGRAFFYIGKKDGEVRLIVGSLYNPLMRENLDGYKNKLIFVDGEAFKIFLDFKEKLQNIEWYSREAEDLVFDYAKFEYPDLENAINNNEPTAEHEKRLGNLEKSISDLESRFKNELIQLYKEFHYQLVSKQTRLLDQLRGPLY
;
A
#
# COMPACT_ATOMS: atom_id res chain seq x y z
N MET A 1 -31.18 18.92 14.59
CA MET A 1 -31.40 18.79 16.06
C MET A 1 -30.35 17.81 16.57
N ASP A 2 -29.14 18.31 16.81
CA ASP A 2 -27.98 17.47 17.12
C ASP A 2 -28.02 17.01 18.57
N ARG A 3 -28.20 15.70 18.77
CA ARG A 3 -27.98 15.07 20.08
C ARG A 3 -26.48 14.97 20.30
N LYS A 4 -25.89 16.00 20.91
CA LYS A 4 -24.62 15.87 21.65
C LYS A 4 -24.86 14.90 22.80
N LYS A 5 -24.71 13.59 22.55
CA LYS A 5 -24.47 12.61 23.62
C LYS A 5 -23.15 13.01 24.27
N SER A 6 -23.20 13.62 25.44
CA SER A 6 -22.01 13.81 26.27
C SER A 6 -21.42 12.42 26.54
N LYS A 7 -20.32 12.08 25.86
CA LYS A 7 -19.53 10.89 26.23
C LYS A 7 -19.07 11.13 27.66
N LEU A 8 -19.67 10.39 28.60
CA LEU A 8 -19.23 10.38 29.99
C LEU A 8 -17.74 10.02 29.98
N ASN A 9 -16.91 10.91 30.48
CA ASN A 9 -15.47 10.73 30.44
C ASN A 9 -15.13 9.69 31.52
N TRP A 10 -15.06 8.42 31.14
CA TRP A 10 -14.84 7.30 32.05
C TRP A 10 -13.57 7.45 32.89
N ASP A 11 -12.55 8.12 32.34
CA ASP A 11 -11.35 8.53 33.08
C ASP A 11 -11.71 9.36 34.33
N PHE A 12 -12.63 10.33 34.19
CA PHE A 12 -13.05 11.20 35.29
C PHE A 12 -13.86 10.45 36.33
N VAL A 13 -14.75 9.54 35.88
CA VAL A 13 -15.55 8.70 36.78
C VAL A 13 -14.63 7.77 37.59
N PHE A 14 -13.65 7.15 36.95
CA PHE A 14 -12.69 6.28 37.61
C PHE A 14 -11.85 7.05 38.64
N LEU A 15 -11.37 8.25 38.27
CA LEU A 15 -10.58 9.11 39.15
C LEU A 15 -11.42 9.62 40.34
N PHE A 16 -12.71 9.90 40.13
CA PHE A 16 -13.64 10.28 41.19
C PHE A 16 -13.92 9.13 42.16
N ILE A 17 -14.10 7.90 41.64
CA ILE A 17 -14.28 6.70 42.48
C ILE A 17 -13.03 6.44 43.32
N LEU A 18 -11.85 6.50 42.70
CA LEU A 18 -10.58 6.31 43.40
C LEU A 18 -10.39 7.37 44.50
N PHE A 19 -10.70 8.62 44.20
CA PHE A 19 -10.63 9.72 45.17
C PHE A 19 -11.62 9.55 46.33
N SER A 20 -12.85 9.14 46.03
CA SER A 20 -13.89 8.84 47.03
C SER A 20 -13.42 7.75 48.00
N LEU A 21 -12.83 6.67 47.49
CA LEU A 21 -12.38 5.54 48.28
C LEU A 21 -11.26 5.96 49.26
N ILE A 22 -10.29 6.71 48.74
CA ILE A 22 -9.21 7.30 49.52
C ILE A 22 -9.73 8.26 50.60
N LEU A 23 -10.73 9.09 50.27
CA LEU A 23 -11.30 10.07 51.21
C LEU A 23 -12.05 9.39 52.36
N VAL A 24 -12.79 8.32 52.06
CA VAL A 24 -13.51 7.52 53.06
C VAL A 24 -12.52 6.85 54.01
N ASP A 25 -11.43 6.26 53.49
CA ASP A 25 -10.39 5.66 54.33
C ASP A 25 -9.73 6.69 55.24
N LEU A 26 -9.48 7.91 54.75
CA LEU A 26 -8.95 9.02 55.54
C LEU A 26 -9.91 9.47 56.65
N LEU A 27 -11.21 9.52 56.38
CA LEU A 27 -12.24 9.83 57.36
C LEU A 27 -12.33 8.77 58.45
N ILE A 28 -12.29 7.48 58.08
CA ILE A 28 -12.27 6.36 59.03
C ILE A 28 -11.02 6.45 59.89
N PHE A 29 -9.85 6.66 59.28
CA PHE A 29 -8.58 6.79 59.98
C PHE A 29 -8.58 7.97 60.98
N ALA A 30 -9.10 9.14 60.57
CA ALA A 30 -9.25 10.29 61.44
C ALA A 30 -10.21 10.03 62.62
N GLY A 31 -11.32 9.32 62.37
CA GLY A 31 -12.28 8.91 63.40
C GLY A 31 -11.68 7.96 64.44
N VAL A 32 -10.85 7.01 64.00
CA VAL A 32 -10.10 6.10 64.86
C VAL A 32 -9.08 6.86 65.71
N ILE A 33 -8.25 7.70 65.08
CA ILE A 33 -7.25 8.53 65.78
C ILE A 33 -7.91 9.41 66.86
N LYS A 34 -9.04 10.05 66.53
CA LYS A 34 -9.79 10.88 67.49
C LYS A 34 -10.30 10.07 68.69
N SER A 35 -10.78 8.85 68.46
CA SER A 35 -11.27 7.99 69.56
C SER A 35 -10.15 7.52 70.48
N PHE A 36 -8.94 7.31 69.97
CA PHE A 36 -7.79 6.88 70.76
C PHE A 36 -7.02 8.02 71.46
N PHE A 37 -6.93 9.20 70.83
CA PHE A 37 -6.08 10.30 71.31
C PHE A 37 -6.84 11.56 71.74
N GLY A 38 -8.18 11.57 71.63
CA GLY A 38 -9.08 12.59 72.18
C GLY A 38 -9.09 13.92 71.42
N LYS A 39 -7.94 14.62 71.35
CA LYS A 39 -7.79 15.86 70.58
C LYS A 39 -7.05 15.59 69.28
N ILE A 40 -7.60 16.12 68.18
CA ILE A 40 -6.94 16.09 66.89
C ILE A 40 -5.77 17.07 66.96
N ASP A 41 -4.54 16.55 66.92
CA ASP A 41 -3.32 17.37 66.92
C ASP A 41 -3.16 18.13 65.59
N THR A 42 -2.50 19.29 65.65
CA THR A 42 -2.10 20.12 64.50
C THR A 42 -1.32 19.32 63.44
N THR A 43 -0.60 18.28 63.85
CA THR A 43 0.08 17.33 62.97
C THR A 43 -0.88 16.64 62.00
N LEU A 44 -2.06 16.22 62.46
CA LEU A 44 -3.04 15.54 61.60
C LEU A 44 -3.61 16.50 60.53
N TYR A 45 -3.87 17.75 60.91
CA TYR A 45 -4.27 18.80 59.96
C TYR A 45 -3.20 19.05 58.91
N SER A 46 -1.92 19.10 59.32
CA SER A 46 -0.81 19.28 58.39
C SER A 46 -0.67 18.12 57.39
N ALA A 47 -0.90 16.88 57.86
CA ALA A 47 -0.88 15.69 57.02
C ALA A 47 -2.03 15.69 56.00
N CYS A 48 -3.24 16.08 56.41
CA CYS A 48 -4.38 16.21 55.50
C CYS A 48 -4.14 17.29 54.43
N ILE A 49 -3.59 18.45 54.80
CA ILE A 49 -3.27 19.52 53.85
C ILE A 49 -2.19 19.06 52.86
N ALA A 50 -1.13 18.40 53.34
CA ALA A 50 -0.07 17.86 52.50
C ALA A 50 -0.62 16.80 51.52
N PHE A 51 -1.53 15.95 51.98
CA PHE A 51 -2.17 14.92 51.16
C PHE A 51 -3.06 15.51 50.05
N ILE A 52 -3.91 16.48 50.39
CA ILE A 52 -4.73 17.21 49.40
C ILE A 52 -3.82 17.93 48.39
N GLY A 53 -2.75 18.56 48.87
CA GLY A 53 -1.74 19.19 48.01
C GLY A 53 -1.09 18.19 47.05
N ALA A 54 -0.75 16.99 47.51
CA ALA A 54 -0.19 15.94 46.67
C ALA A 54 -1.18 15.44 45.60
N ILE A 55 -2.46 15.28 45.94
CA ILE A 55 -3.50 14.87 44.97
C ILE A 55 -3.70 15.95 43.90
N ILE A 56 -3.84 17.22 44.30
CA ILE A 56 -4.00 18.33 43.35
C ILE A 56 -2.76 18.45 42.46
N GLY A 57 -1.56 18.35 43.05
CA GLY A 57 -0.30 18.34 42.32
C GLY A 57 -0.24 17.22 41.29
N GLY A 58 -0.55 15.98 41.68
CA GLY A 58 -0.60 14.83 40.78
C GLY A 58 -1.63 14.99 39.65
N GLY A 59 -2.80 15.55 39.95
CA GLY A 59 -3.84 15.85 38.95
C GLY A 59 -3.39 16.88 37.90
N ILE A 60 -2.73 17.96 38.34
CA ILE A 60 -2.15 18.97 37.46
C ILE A 60 -1.05 18.35 36.58
N THR A 61 -0.16 17.56 37.17
CA THR A 61 0.91 16.86 36.43
C THR A 61 0.32 15.91 35.39
N TYR A 62 -0.65 15.08 35.75
CA TYR A 62 -1.32 14.18 34.82
C TYR A 62 -1.97 14.94 33.65
N TYR A 63 -2.69 16.02 33.94
CA TYR A 63 -3.30 16.85 32.91
C TYR A 63 -2.24 17.50 32.00
N GLY A 64 -1.14 17.98 32.58
CA GLY A 64 0.01 18.51 31.85
C GLY A 64 0.60 17.48 30.90
N VAL A 65 0.91 16.27 31.38
CA VAL A 65 1.44 15.16 30.57
C VAL A 65 0.47 14.80 29.44
N LYS A 66 -0.82 14.64 29.73
CA LYS A 66 -1.85 14.31 28.72
C LYS A 66 -1.94 15.38 27.64
N LYS A 67 -1.84 16.66 28.00
CA LYS A 67 -1.84 17.77 27.06
C LYS A 67 -0.57 17.76 26.19
N THR A 68 0.59 17.49 26.78
CA THR A 68 1.87 17.42 26.06
C THR A 68 1.91 16.24 25.09
N ILE A 69 1.46 15.06 25.49
CA ILE A 69 1.36 13.88 24.60
C ILE A 69 0.48 14.23 23.40
N LYS A 70 -0.72 14.77 23.64
CA LYS A 70 -1.64 15.15 22.56
C LYS A 70 -1.04 16.21 21.63
N ALA A 71 -0.39 17.23 22.19
CA ALA A 71 0.26 18.26 21.37
C ALA A 71 1.40 17.68 20.52
N ASN A 72 2.15 16.72 21.06
CA ASN A 72 3.23 16.05 20.34
C ASN A 72 2.69 15.12 19.25
N GLU A 73 1.61 14.39 19.51
CA GLU A 73 0.89 13.59 18.52
C GLU A 73 0.36 14.46 17.39
N ASP A 74 -0.28 15.59 17.71
CA ASP A 74 -0.78 16.55 16.71
C ASP A 74 0.35 17.16 15.87
N LEU A 75 1.52 17.42 16.48
CA LEU A 75 2.70 17.92 15.77
C LEU A 75 3.31 16.84 14.84
N ASN A 76 3.50 15.62 15.35
CA ASN A 76 3.98 14.50 14.55
C ASN A 76 3.04 14.22 13.38
N TYR A 77 1.73 14.23 13.63
CA TYR A 77 0.72 14.06 12.59
C TYR A 77 0.80 15.13 11.50
N LYS A 78 0.98 16.40 11.89
CA LYS A 78 1.16 17.51 10.93
C LYS A 78 2.44 17.41 10.11
N ASN A 79 3.49 16.80 10.66
CA ASN A 79 4.77 16.65 9.96
C ASN A 79 4.79 15.41 9.06
N GLU A 80 4.21 14.28 9.50
CA GLU A 80 4.19 13.03 8.74
C GLU A 80 3.20 13.06 7.56
N LEU A 81 2.04 13.73 7.71
CA LEU A 81 0.98 13.68 6.71
C LEU A 81 1.41 14.28 5.35
N PRO A 82 2.13 15.42 5.28
CA PRO A 82 2.72 15.91 4.04
C PRO A 82 3.67 14.91 3.37
N GLU A 83 4.53 14.24 4.14
CA GLU A 83 5.47 13.25 3.60
C GLU A 83 4.73 12.03 3.01
N LYS A 84 3.66 11.58 3.68
CA LYS A 84 2.78 10.52 3.19
C LYS A 84 2.07 10.92 1.89
N ILE A 85 1.61 12.17 1.80
CA ILE A 85 0.97 12.72 0.60
C ILE A 85 1.96 12.81 -0.56
N LEU A 86 3.19 13.30 -0.32
CA LEU A 86 4.23 13.36 -1.35
C LEU A 86 4.61 11.96 -1.84
N SER A 87 4.78 11.01 -0.91
CA SER A 87 5.13 9.63 -1.23
C SER A 87 4.09 8.96 -2.12
N ILE A 88 2.80 9.11 -1.83
CA ILE A 88 1.72 8.56 -2.68
C ILE A 88 1.61 9.33 -4.01
N GLU A 89 1.82 10.65 -4.02
CA GLU A 89 1.78 11.48 -5.22
C GLU A 89 2.84 11.06 -6.24
N GLU A 90 4.06 10.79 -5.78
CA GLU A 90 5.13 10.30 -6.65
C GLU A 90 4.78 8.96 -7.29
N VAL A 91 4.14 8.06 -6.54
CA VAL A 91 3.68 6.77 -7.10
C VAL A 91 2.55 6.99 -8.11
N ILE A 92 1.56 7.83 -7.79
CA ILE A 92 0.46 8.20 -8.69
C ILE A 92 1.01 8.73 -10.02
N ASN A 93 1.95 9.66 -9.97
CA ASN A 93 2.56 10.25 -11.16
C ASN A 93 3.32 9.22 -12.01
N ASN A 94 4.10 8.35 -11.36
CA ASN A 94 4.83 7.28 -12.04
C ASN A 94 3.87 6.26 -12.69
N VAL A 95 2.83 5.83 -11.97
CA VAL A 95 1.80 4.90 -12.47
C VAL A 95 1.06 5.52 -13.66
N ARG A 96 0.69 6.81 -13.57
CA ARG A 96 0.08 7.56 -14.66
C ARG A 96 0.96 7.59 -15.90
N GLU A 97 2.24 7.89 -15.73
CA GLU A 97 3.21 7.90 -16.82
C GLU A 97 3.29 6.55 -17.54
N VAL A 98 3.21 5.43 -16.81
CA VAL A 98 3.23 4.10 -17.41
C VAL A 98 2.06 3.91 -18.40
N TYR A 99 0.81 4.10 -17.97
CA TYR A 99 -0.34 3.77 -18.83
C TYR A 99 -0.71 4.88 -19.84
N GLU A 100 -0.30 6.13 -19.62
CA GLU A 100 -0.56 7.24 -20.55
C GLU A 100 0.55 7.44 -21.58
N LYS A 101 1.80 7.13 -21.21
CA LYS A 101 2.97 7.38 -22.07
C LYS A 101 3.69 6.10 -22.45
N GLN A 102 4.21 5.34 -21.48
CA GLN A 102 5.11 4.23 -21.77
C GLN A 102 4.43 3.12 -22.60
N ILE A 103 3.23 2.70 -22.22
CA ILE A 103 2.48 1.65 -22.93
C ILE A 103 1.91 2.16 -24.30
N PRO A 104 1.35 3.40 -24.41
CA PRO A 104 0.78 3.88 -25.67
C PRO A 104 1.76 4.35 -26.75
N ILE A 105 2.89 4.98 -26.40
CA ILE A 105 3.83 5.63 -27.35
C ILE A 105 4.45 4.65 -28.36
N MET A 106 4.33 3.35 -28.11
CA MET A 106 5.01 2.33 -28.90
C MET A 106 4.44 2.12 -30.31
N LYS A 107 3.26 2.65 -30.67
CA LYS A 107 2.78 2.63 -32.07
C LYS A 107 3.75 3.32 -33.06
N ILE A 108 4.66 4.18 -32.59
CA ILE A 108 5.51 5.03 -33.44
C ILE A 108 6.93 4.46 -33.66
N ARG A 109 7.47 3.65 -32.72
CA ARG A 109 8.84 3.05 -32.83
C ARG A 109 8.88 1.59 -33.33
N ILE A 110 7.73 0.93 -33.51
CA ILE A 110 7.65 -0.48 -33.96
C ILE A 110 7.99 -0.65 -35.47
N ARG A 111 8.46 0.40 -36.17
CA ARG A 111 9.00 0.25 -37.53
C ARG A 111 10.43 -0.30 -37.58
N GLU A 112 11.17 -0.33 -36.47
CA GLU A 112 12.61 -0.66 -36.52
C GLU A 112 13.04 -1.87 -35.68
N GLU A 113 12.43 -2.22 -34.52
CA GLU A 113 13.02 -3.27 -33.63
C GLU A 113 12.06 -4.21 -32.86
N GLY A 114 10.84 -4.44 -33.33
CA GLY A 114 9.98 -5.49 -32.76
C GLY A 114 9.09 -5.04 -31.60
N ARG A 115 8.24 -5.96 -31.15
CA ARG A 115 7.03 -5.65 -30.36
C ARG A 115 7.35 -5.31 -28.89
N ALA A 116 6.36 -4.77 -28.17
CA ALA A 116 6.56 -4.06 -26.90
C ALA A 116 6.87 -5.00 -25.72
N PHE A 117 6.24 -6.17 -25.67
CA PHE A 117 6.24 -7.04 -24.49
C PHE A 117 6.84 -8.40 -24.76
N PHE A 118 6.41 -9.05 -25.83
CA PHE A 118 7.00 -10.31 -26.27
C PHE A 118 6.66 -10.56 -27.74
N TYR A 119 7.59 -11.16 -28.47
CA TYR A 119 7.43 -11.44 -29.90
C TYR A 119 8.27 -12.64 -30.31
N ILE A 120 8.00 -13.14 -31.51
CA ILE A 120 8.77 -14.23 -32.09
C ILE A 120 10.00 -13.64 -32.76
N GLY A 121 11.17 -14.16 -32.42
CA GLY A 121 12.41 -13.87 -33.12
C GLY A 121 13.17 -15.14 -33.45
N LYS A 122 14.21 -14.99 -34.28
CA LYS A 122 15.15 -16.06 -34.61
C LYS A 122 16.46 -15.79 -33.90
N LYS A 123 16.96 -16.76 -33.14
CA LYS A 123 18.29 -16.74 -32.53
C LYS A 123 19.00 -18.03 -32.90
N ASP A 124 20.15 -17.91 -33.55
CA ASP A 124 20.95 -19.06 -34.01
C ASP A 124 20.17 -20.00 -34.95
N GLY A 125 19.23 -19.45 -35.74
CA GLY A 125 18.37 -20.22 -36.64
C GLY A 125 17.11 -20.81 -36.00
N GLU A 126 16.99 -20.78 -34.68
CA GLU A 126 15.83 -21.30 -33.96
C GLU A 126 14.80 -20.22 -33.67
N VAL A 127 13.52 -20.57 -33.83
CA VAL A 127 12.39 -19.74 -33.44
C VAL A 127 12.26 -19.73 -31.92
N ARG A 128 12.32 -18.54 -31.31
CA ARG A 128 12.23 -18.35 -29.85
C ARG A 128 11.34 -17.16 -29.51
N LEU A 129 10.73 -17.21 -28.33
CA LEU A 129 10.07 -16.04 -27.76
C LEU A 129 11.14 -15.07 -27.25
N ILE A 130 11.07 -13.83 -27.71
CA ILE A 130 11.90 -12.73 -27.24
C ILE A 130 11.04 -11.84 -26.35
N VAL A 131 11.52 -11.62 -25.13
CA VAL A 131 10.90 -10.68 -24.18
C VAL A 131 11.30 -9.25 -24.58
N GLY A 132 10.30 -8.41 -24.77
CA GLY A 132 10.46 -7.00 -25.12
C GLY A 132 10.98 -6.16 -23.97
N SER A 133 11.60 -5.03 -24.29
CA SER A 133 12.28 -4.17 -23.31
C SER A 133 11.37 -3.56 -22.25
N LEU A 134 10.05 -3.49 -22.48
CA LEU A 134 9.10 -2.98 -21.48
C LEU A 134 8.62 -4.02 -20.48
N TYR A 135 8.76 -5.31 -20.77
CA TYR A 135 8.19 -6.34 -19.93
C TYR A 135 8.76 -6.28 -18.50
N ASN A 136 10.09 -6.30 -18.37
CA ASN A 136 10.74 -6.30 -17.06
C ASN A 136 10.53 -5.00 -16.26
N PRO A 137 10.69 -3.79 -16.85
CA PRO A 137 10.43 -2.55 -16.13
C PRO A 137 9.02 -2.48 -15.54
N LEU A 138 8.01 -2.88 -16.31
CA LEU A 138 6.62 -2.77 -15.89
C LEU A 138 6.19 -3.91 -14.95
N MET A 139 6.65 -5.14 -15.20
CA MET A 139 6.23 -6.29 -14.40
C MET A 139 7.04 -6.45 -13.11
N ARG A 140 8.23 -5.85 -13.01
CA ARG A 140 9.16 -6.12 -11.90
C ARG A 140 9.80 -4.85 -11.34
N GLU A 141 10.58 -4.12 -12.14
CA GLU A 141 11.48 -3.07 -11.62
C GLU A 141 10.72 -1.91 -10.97
N ASN A 142 9.61 -1.47 -11.58
CA ASN A 142 8.78 -0.40 -11.04
C ASN A 142 8.12 -0.77 -9.69
N LEU A 143 7.89 -2.06 -9.44
CA LEU A 143 7.16 -2.52 -8.25
C LEU A 143 7.95 -2.27 -6.97
N ASP A 144 9.26 -2.41 -7.00
CA ASP A 144 10.10 -2.12 -5.83
C ASP A 144 10.08 -0.64 -5.48
N GLY A 145 10.07 0.23 -6.50
CA GLY A 145 9.89 1.67 -6.32
C GLY A 145 8.55 2.01 -5.68
N TYR A 146 7.46 1.37 -6.10
CA TYR A 146 6.13 1.59 -5.52
C TYR A 146 6.05 1.05 -4.09
N LYS A 147 6.54 -0.17 -3.85
CA LYS A 147 6.59 -0.82 -2.55
C LYS A 147 7.28 0.07 -1.51
N ASN A 148 8.47 0.57 -1.85
CA ASN A 148 9.30 1.35 -0.93
C ASN A 148 8.68 2.70 -0.58
N LYS A 149 7.80 3.27 -1.42
CA LYS A 149 7.10 4.51 -1.09
C LYS A 149 5.81 4.25 -0.31
N LEU A 150 5.02 3.25 -0.73
CA LEU A 150 3.70 2.99 -0.16
C LEU A 150 3.75 2.37 1.24
N ILE A 151 4.83 1.67 1.60
CA ILE A 151 5.01 1.12 2.95
C ILE A 151 5.08 2.23 4.02
N PHE A 152 5.52 3.43 3.66
CA PHE A 152 5.60 4.58 4.58
C PHE A 152 4.33 5.44 4.61
N VAL A 153 3.37 5.17 3.71
CA VAL A 153 2.08 5.89 3.70
C VAL A 153 1.20 5.37 4.84
N ASP A 154 0.70 4.15 4.70
CA ASP A 154 0.02 3.37 5.73
C ASP A 154 -0.29 1.94 5.23
N GLY A 155 -0.89 1.12 6.10
CA GLY A 155 -1.26 -0.25 5.77
C GLY A 155 -2.31 -0.38 4.66
N GLU A 156 -3.17 0.63 4.46
CA GLU A 156 -4.17 0.60 3.41
C GLU A 156 -3.53 0.84 2.03
N ALA A 157 -2.65 1.83 1.91
CA ALA A 157 -1.89 2.08 0.70
C ALA A 157 -1.01 0.88 0.32
N PHE A 158 -0.40 0.23 1.31
CA PHE A 158 0.38 -0.99 1.08
C PHE A 158 -0.51 -2.16 0.62
N LYS A 159 -1.72 -2.30 1.18
CA LYS A 159 -2.69 -3.31 0.72
C LYS A 159 -3.08 -3.09 -0.75
N ILE A 160 -3.39 -1.85 -1.14
CA ILE A 160 -3.68 -1.49 -2.55
C ILE A 160 -2.55 -1.95 -3.48
N PHE A 161 -1.29 -1.79 -3.05
CA PHE A 161 -0.13 -2.28 -3.79
C PHE A 161 -0.05 -3.81 -3.87
N LEU A 162 -0.30 -4.54 -2.77
CA LEU A 162 -0.29 -5.99 -2.78
C LEU A 162 -1.35 -6.56 -3.73
N ASP A 163 -2.57 -6.02 -3.68
CA ASP A 163 -3.67 -6.41 -4.56
C ASP A 163 -3.32 -6.15 -6.04
N PHE A 164 -2.68 -5.01 -6.34
CA PHE A 164 -2.17 -4.69 -7.67
C PHE A 164 -1.07 -5.67 -8.12
N LYS A 165 -0.09 -5.96 -7.25
CA LYS A 165 1.00 -6.89 -7.54
C LYS A 165 0.49 -8.30 -7.82
N GLU A 166 -0.48 -8.79 -7.05
CA GLU A 166 -1.10 -10.09 -7.28
C GLU A 166 -1.78 -10.15 -8.64
N LYS A 167 -2.54 -9.11 -8.99
CA LYS A 167 -3.17 -9.01 -10.33
C LYS A 167 -2.14 -8.98 -11.46
N LEU A 168 -1.01 -8.28 -11.28
CA LEU A 168 0.08 -8.31 -12.25
C LEU A 168 0.67 -9.72 -12.41
N GLN A 169 0.89 -10.44 -11.31
CA GLN A 169 1.38 -11.81 -11.38
C GLN A 169 0.42 -12.73 -12.13
N ASN A 170 -0.89 -12.51 -11.97
CA ASN A 170 -1.88 -13.29 -12.71
C ASN A 170 -1.72 -13.11 -14.21
N ILE A 171 -1.49 -11.90 -14.72
CA ILE A 171 -1.32 -11.66 -16.17
C ILE A 171 0.05 -12.10 -16.72
N GLU A 172 1.00 -12.58 -15.90
CA GLU A 172 2.20 -13.24 -16.41
C GLU A 172 1.86 -14.52 -17.21
N TRP A 173 0.65 -15.08 -17.01
CA TRP A 173 0.20 -16.27 -17.74
C TRP A 173 0.27 -16.07 -19.26
N TYR A 174 0.03 -14.86 -19.78
CA TYR A 174 0.11 -14.59 -21.23
C TYR A 174 1.51 -14.84 -21.80
N SER A 175 2.56 -14.52 -21.03
CA SER A 175 3.94 -14.77 -21.44
C SER A 175 4.25 -16.27 -21.43
N ARG A 176 3.72 -17.01 -20.45
CA ARG A 176 3.90 -18.47 -20.37
C ARG A 176 3.18 -19.18 -21.50
N GLU A 177 1.94 -18.79 -21.78
CA GLU A 177 1.18 -19.29 -22.93
C GLU A 177 1.93 -19.01 -24.26
N ALA A 178 2.53 -17.82 -24.39
CA ALA A 178 3.34 -17.48 -25.55
C ALA A 178 4.60 -18.36 -25.65
N GLU A 179 5.25 -18.68 -24.53
CA GLU A 179 6.39 -19.61 -24.48
C GLU A 179 5.97 -21.02 -24.88
N ASP A 180 4.84 -21.52 -24.35
CA ASP A 180 4.30 -22.84 -24.66
C ASP A 180 3.97 -22.99 -26.15
N LEU A 181 3.35 -21.98 -26.76
CA LEU A 181 3.07 -21.97 -28.20
C LEU A 181 4.35 -22.03 -29.06
N VAL A 182 5.39 -21.29 -28.66
CA VAL A 182 6.68 -21.32 -29.37
C VAL A 182 7.39 -22.66 -29.16
N PHE A 183 7.31 -23.22 -27.96
CA PHE A 183 7.86 -24.54 -27.65
C PHE A 183 7.19 -25.64 -28.46
N ASP A 184 5.85 -25.64 -28.53
CA ASP A 184 5.08 -26.59 -29.33
C ASP A 184 5.48 -26.48 -30.80
N TYR A 185 5.55 -25.25 -31.33
CA TYR A 185 6.01 -25.02 -32.70
C TYR A 185 7.41 -25.60 -32.95
N ALA A 186 8.37 -25.30 -32.07
CA ALA A 186 9.74 -25.81 -32.20
C ALA A 186 9.79 -27.35 -32.18
N LYS A 187 8.99 -28.00 -31.33
CA LYS A 187 8.89 -29.46 -31.27
C LYS A 187 8.37 -30.07 -32.57
N PHE A 188 7.44 -29.41 -33.26
CA PHE A 188 6.95 -29.83 -34.56
C PHE A 188 7.93 -29.54 -35.70
N GLU A 189 8.71 -28.47 -35.60
CA GLU A 189 9.75 -28.10 -36.57
C GLU A 189 10.88 -29.13 -36.65
N TYR A 190 11.37 -29.64 -35.52
CA TYR A 190 12.53 -30.54 -35.49
C TYR A 190 12.37 -31.78 -36.41
N PRO A 191 11.25 -32.52 -36.37
CA PRO A 191 10.97 -33.61 -37.30
C PRO A 191 10.78 -33.18 -38.77
N ASP A 192 10.15 -32.04 -39.00
CA ASP A 192 9.86 -31.53 -40.35
C ASP A 192 11.13 -30.96 -41.01
N LEU A 193 12.05 -30.35 -40.25
CA LEU A 193 13.36 -29.87 -40.74
C LEU A 193 14.26 -31.04 -41.17
N GLU A 194 14.28 -32.13 -40.41
CA GLU A 194 15.03 -33.34 -40.78
C GLU A 194 14.51 -33.92 -42.10
N ASN A 195 13.19 -33.93 -42.30
CA ASN A 195 12.57 -34.33 -43.57
C ASN A 195 12.76 -33.31 -44.70
N ALA A 196 12.75 -32.01 -44.41
CA ALA A 196 12.93 -30.94 -45.40
C ALA A 196 14.38 -30.82 -45.86
N ILE A 197 15.37 -31.03 -44.99
CA ILE A 197 16.79 -31.14 -45.35
C ILE A 197 17.01 -32.32 -46.30
N ASN A 198 16.31 -33.44 -46.06
CA ASN A 198 16.39 -34.61 -46.94
C ASN A 198 15.70 -34.39 -48.30
N ASN A 199 14.77 -33.42 -48.42
CA ASN A 199 13.95 -33.20 -49.60
C ASN A 199 14.11 -31.81 -50.28
N ASN A 200 14.99 -30.94 -49.77
CA ASN A 200 15.38 -29.64 -50.35
C ASN A 200 14.27 -28.59 -50.59
N GLU A 201 13.17 -28.59 -49.84
CA GLU A 201 12.14 -27.53 -49.95
C GLU A 201 11.65 -27.05 -48.58
N PRO A 202 11.74 -25.74 -48.25
CA PRO A 202 10.93 -25.13 -47.21
C PRO A 202 9.49 -25.11 -47.72
N THR A 203 8.69 -26.07 -47.26
CA THR A 203 7.30 -26.21 -47.69
C THR A 203 6.47 -24.97 -47.35
N ALA A 204 5.58 -24.54 -48.25
CA ALA A 204 4.60 -23.47 -48.00
C ALA A 204 3.76 -23.70 -46.72
N GLU A 205 3.71 -24.94 -46.23
CA GLU A 205 3.12 -25.32 -44.95
C GLU A 205 3.88 -24.74 -43.74
N HIS A 206 5.21 -24.71 -43.77
CA HIS A 206 6.04 -24.09 -42.72
C HIS A 206 5.73 -22.59 -42.59
N GLU A 207 5.75 -21.85 -43.70
CA GLU A 207 5.44 -20.42 -43.70
C GLU A 207 4.03 -20.14 -43.18
N LYS A 208 3.05 -20.98 -43.56
CA LYS A 208 1.67 -20.88 -43.06
C LYS A 208 1.60 -21.12 -41.55
N ARG A 209 2.31 -22.12 -41.01
CA ARG A 209 2.33 -22.42 -39.58
C ARG A 209 3.02 -21.30 -38.78
N LEU A 210 4.15 -20.79 -39.26
CA LEU A 210 4.84 -19.66 -38.66
C LEU A 210 3.94 -18.41 -38.63
N GLY A 211 3.26 -18.10 -39.73
CA GLY A 211 2.31 -16.98 -39.78
C GLY A 211 1.14 -17.14 -38.80
N ASN A 212 0.64 -18.36 -38.61
CA ASN A 212 -0.38 -18.63 -37.59
C ASN A 212 0.15 -18.42 -36.16
N LEU A 213 1.37 -18.89 -35.88
CA LEU A 213 2.02 -18.67 -34.59
C LEU A 213 2.22 -17.18 -34.31
N GLU A 214 2.76 -16.42 -35.28
CA GLU A 214 2.96 -14.97 -35.17
C GLU A 214 1.67 -14.21 -34.87
N LYS A 215 0.56 -14.65 -35.47
CA LYS A 215 -0.78 -14.11 -35.21
C LYS A 215 -1.25 -14.44 -33.79
N SER A 216 -1.15 -15.70 -33.35
CA SER A 216 -1.53 -16.10 -32.00
C SER A 216 -0.75 -15.33 -30.92
N ILE A 217 0.57 -15.17 -31.10
CA ILE A 217 1.42 -14.38 -30.21
C ILE A 217 1.01 -12.90 -30.24
N SER A 218 0.65 -12.35 -31.41
CA SER A 218 0.16 -10.97 -31.51
C SER A 218 -1.15 -10.75 -30.75
N ASP A 219 -2.05 -11.73 -30.81
CA ASP A 219 -3.34 -11.68 -30.12
C ASP A 219 -3.16 -11.81 -28.60
N LEU A 220 -2.20 -12.62 -28.14
CA LEU A 220 -1.81 -12.69 -26.72
C LEU A 220 -1.19 -11.37 -26.25
N GLU A 221 -0.25 -10.80 -27.00
CA GLU A 221 0.38 -9.53 -26.64
C GLU A 221 -0.63 -8.38 -26.57
N SER A 222 -1.57 -8.33 -27.50
CA SER A 222 -2.65 -7.33 -27.50
C SER A 222 -3.54 -7.44 -26.26
N ARG A 223 -3.91 -8.67 -25.88
CA ARG A 223 -4.70 -8.92 -24.67
C ARG A 223 -3.92 -8.56 -23.41
N PHE A 224 -2.67 -9.03 -23.29
CA PHE A 224 -1.76 -8.68 -22.21
C PHE A 224 -1.64 -7.16 -22.04
N LYS A 225 -1.37 -6.44 -23.13
CA LYS A 225 -1.25 -4.98 -23.13
C LYS A 225 -2.52 -4.30 -22.60
N ASN A 226 -3.68 -4.72 -23.09
CA ASN A 226 -4.95 -4.12 -22.69
C ASN A 226 -5.22 -4.37 -21.21
N GLU A 227 -5.00 -5.59 -20.73
CA GLU A 227 -5.18 -5.93 -19.33
C GLU A 227 -4.20 -5.19 -18.42
N LEU A 228 -2.92 -5.11 -18.81
CA LEU A 228 -1.89 -4.33 -18.12
C LEU A 228 -2.31 -2.86 -17.98
N ILE A 229 -2.80 -2.22 -19.05
CA ILE A 229 -3.31 -0.84 -18.98
C ILE A 229 -4.44 -0.71 -17.96
N GLN A 230 -5.39 -1.65 -17.94
CA GLN A 230 -6.51 -1.60 -17.00
C GLN A 230 -6.04 -1.76 -15.55
N LEU A 231 -5.10 -2.68 -15.28
CA LEU A 231 -4.53 -2.85 -13.95
C LEU A 231 -3.83 -1.59 -13.45
N TYR A 232 -3.02 -0.95 -14.29
CA TYR A 232 -2.35 0.30 -13.94
C TYR A 232 -3.34 1.45 -13.71
N LYS A 233 -4.40 1.55 -14.51
CA LYS A 233 -5.47 2.53 -14.29
C LYS A 233 -6.21 2.30 -12.99
N GLU A 234 -6.59 1.06 -12.71
CA GLU A 234 -7.27 0.69 -11.47
C GLU A 234 -6.41 1.05 -10.25
N PHE A 235 -5.13 0.66 -10.28
CA PHE A 235 -4.16 1.00 -9.24
C PHE A 235 -4.04 2.51 -9.04
N HIS A 236 -3.91 3.28 -10.12
CA HIS A 236 -3.90 4.74 -10.09
C HIS A 236 -5.16 5.31 -9.41
N TYR A 237 -6.36 4.86 -9.79
CA TYR A 237 -7.61 5.35 -9.20
C TYR A 237 -7.70 5.06 -7.70
N GLN A 238 -7.28 3.87 -7.26
CA GLN A 238 -7.27 3.52 -5.84
C GLN A 238 -6.29 4.40 -5.04
N LEU A 239 -5.11 4.66 -5.60
CA LEU A 239 -4.12 5.56 -4.98
C LEU A 239 -4.61 7.01 -4.93
N VAL A 240 -5.22 7.54 -6.00
CA VAL A 240 -5.81 8.88 -6.01
C VAL A 240 -6.92 9.00 -4.96
N SER A 241 -7.80 7.99 -4.86
CA SER A 241 -8.83 7.96 -3.83
C SER A 241 -8.23 7.97 -2.41
N LYS A 242 -7.12 7.26 -2.20
CA LYS A 242 -6.38 7.29 -0.94
C LYS A 242 -5.75 8.66 -0.67
N GLN A 243 -5.11 9.27 -1.66
CA GLN A 243 -4.51 10.60 -1.55
C GLN A 243 -5.56 11.66 -1.19
N THR A 244 -6.73 11.64 -1.84
CA THR A 244 -7.83 12.57 -1.53
C THR A 244 -8.25 12.48 -0.06
N ARG A 245 -8.36 11.27 0.49
CA ARG A 245 -8.67 11.08 1.92
C ARG A 245 -7.58 11.63 2.84
N LEU A 246 -6.30 11.48 2.49
CA LEU A 246 -5.19 12.07 3.23
C LEU A 246 -5.22 13.61 3.16
N LEU A 247 -5.57 14.18 2.01
CA LEU A 247 -5.73 15.63 1.84
C LEU A 247 -6.90 16.18 2.66
N ASP A 248 -8.02 15.45 2.72
CA ASP A 248 -9.17 15.84 3.55
C ASP A 248 -8.82 15.82 5.04
N GLN A 249 -8.02 14.82 5.47
CA GLN A 249 -7.47 14.77 6.81
C GLN A 249 -6.55 15.96 7.13
N LEU A 250 -5.74 16.39 6.16
CA LEU A 250 -4.84 17.55 6.31
C LEU A 250 -5.62 18.86 6.46
N ARG A 251 -6.72 19.01 5.72
CA ARG A 251 -7.59 20.20 5.77
C ARG A 251 -8.35 20.32 7.09
N GLY A 252 -8.47 19.22 7.85
CA GLY A 252 -9.28 19.17 9.07
C GLY A 252 -10.77 19.32 8.77
N PRO A 253 -11.64 19.25 9.80
CA PRO A 253 -13.04 19.61 9.63
C PRO A 253 -13.12 21.05 9.15
N LEU A 254 -13.66 21.27 7.94
CA LEU A 254 -14.12 22.58 7.49
C LEU A 254 -15.19 23.03 8.49
N TYR A 255 -14.79 23.90 9.42
CA TYR A 255 -15.68 24.60 10.35
C TYR A 255 -16.50 25.65 9.61
#